data_AF-A0AAW1X908-F1
#
_entry.id   AF-A0AAW1X908-F1
#
_cell.length_a   1.000
_cell.length_b   1.000
_cell.length_c   1.000
_cell.angle_alpha   90.00
_cell.angle_beta   90.00
_cell.angle_gamma   90.00
#
_symmetry.space_group_name_H-M   'P 1'
#
loop_
_entity.id
_entity.type
_entity.pdbx_description
1 polymer ?
#
loop_
_entity_poly.entity_id
_entity_poly.type
_entity_poly.pdbx_seq_one_letter_code
_entity_poly.pdbx_strand_id
1 'polypeptide(L)'
;MNSSTTQDWLNLQSFTFSSEIWFGLHRNMTSISCPIIQLCIGLLYLAICLRSSIFQDMLHQRRSMQEDNFLVAGGFQGELTCKRLDKEGVSFCTRTTYDDNAITNAVEIYDSLGGGMHFMASNNDCGIREYDMERFQLLNHFRFPWPVNHTSISPDRRLVAVVGDHVDGLLMDSQNGKTIAKVVGHLDYSFASAWHPDGRIFATGNQDKTSRVWDIRKLSSPIAVLKNNLGASRSIRFSSDGQFMMVAEPADFVHIYSTKADYKKRQEIDFFGEISGVSASPDDESLYIGIWDRTYASLLQYNRRHTYGYLDSYF
;
A
#
# COMPACT_ATOMS: atom_id res chain seq x y z
N MET A 1 -13.63 35.87 -14.71
CA MET A 1 -14.36 35.20 -13.63
C MET A 1 -13.75 33.82 -13.47
N ASN A 2 -13.05 33.57 -12.35
CA ASN A 2 -12.41 32.27 -12.12
C ASN A 2 -13.48 31.23 -11.79
N SER A 3 -13.74 30.32 -12.71
CA SER A 3 -14.52 29.12 -12.42
C SER A 3 -13.69 28.22 -11.50
N SER A 4 -14.01 28.17 -10.21
CA SER A 4 -13.40 27.22 -9.28
C SER A 4 -14.01 25.84 -9.52
N THR A 5 -13.27 24.97 -10.20
CA THR A 5 -13.59 23.54 -10.30
C THR A 5 -13.43 22.92 -8.91
N THR A 6 -14.50 22.43 -8.30
CA THR A 6 -14.43 21.70 -7.03
C THR A 6 -14.46 20.21 -7.31
N GLN A 7 -13.33 19.56 -7.06
CA GLN A 7 -13.13 18.12 -7.23
C GLN A 7 -13.49 17.37 -5.94
N ASP A 8 -14.28 16.30 -5.99
CA ASP A 8 -14.72 15.62 -4.75
C ASP A 8 -14.62 14.09 -4.85
N TRP A 9 -13.63 13.52 -4.15
CA TRP A 9 -13.52 12.08 -3.90
C TRP A 9 -14.60 11.56 -2.94
N LEU A 10 -15.47 12.43 -2.42
CA LEU A 10 -16.56 12.06 -1.51
C LEU A 10 -17.91 11.86 -2.23
N ASN A 11 -17.88 11.81 -3.57
CA ASN A 11 -19.05 11.59 -4.42
C ASN A 11 -18.77 10.63 -5.58
N LEU A 12 -17.97 9.57 -5.41
CA LEU A 12 -17.78 8.55 -6.45
C LEU A 12 -19.11 7.83 -6.77
N GLN A 13 -19.48 7.72 -8.05
CA GLN A 13 -20.73 7.05 -8.48
C GLN A 13 -20.58 6.02 -9.62
N SER A 14 -19.43 5.97 -10.29
CA SER A 14 -19.21 5.04 -11.40
C SER A 14 -17.98 4.20 -11.15
N PHE A 15 -18.13 2.88 -11.23
CA PHE A 15 -17.00 1.96 -11.34
C PHE A 15 -17.07 1.18 -12.65
N THR A 16 -15.91 0.96 -13.25
CA THR A 16 -15.74 0.02 -14.37
C THR A 16 -15.14 -1.26 -13.83
N PHE A 17 -15.79 -2.38 -14.16
CA PHE A 17 -15.29 -3.72 -13.86
C PHE A 17 -14.44 -4.20 -15.04
N SER A 18 -13.18 -4.55 -14.78
CA SER A 18 -12.34 -5.22 -15.78
C SER A 18 -11.98 -6.62 -15.31
N SER A 19 -12.48 -7.63 -16.02
CA SER A 19 -11.95 -8.99 -15.98
C SER A 19 -10.82 -9.19 -16.99
N GLU A 20 -10.49 -8.19 -17.82
CA GLU A 20 -9.56 -8.33 -18.95
C GLU A 20 -8.08 -8.34 -18.56
N ILE A 21 -7.72 -7.87 -17.36
CA ILE A 21 -6.34 -7.97 -16.84
C ILE A 21 -5.86 -9.44 -16.86
N TRP A 22 -6.78 -10.40 -16.74
CA TRP A 22 -6.51 -11.83 -16.85
C TRP A 22 -6.20 -12.32 -18.28
N PHE A 23 -6.84 -11.77 -19.32
CA PHE A 23 -6.68 -12.26 -20.70
C PHE A 23 -5.37 -11.80 -21.36
N GLY A 24 -4.80 -10.67 -20.92
CA GLY A 24 -3.47 -10.21 -21.35
C GLY A 24 -2.32 -11.09 -20.85
N LEU A 25 -2.48 -11.71 -19.67
CA LEU A 25 -1.55 -12.71 -19.12
C LEU A 25 -1.69 -14.08 -19.79
N HIS A 26 -2.82 -14.37 -20.44
CA HIS A 26 -3.09 -15.67 -21.06
C HIS A 26 -2.62 -15.79 -22.52
N ARG A 27 -2.63 -14.70 -23.30
CA ARG A 27 -2.43 -14.79 -24.77
C ARG A 27 -0.99 -14.96 -25.27
N ASN A 28 0.03 -14.78 -24.43
CA ASN A 28 1.44 -14.90 -24.84
C ASN A 28 2.22 -16.06 -24.20
N MET A 29 1.56 -17.02 -23.55
CA MET A 29 2.24 -18.23 -23.05
C MET A 29 2.12 -19.39 -24.04
N THR A 30 2.96 -19.40 -25.07
CA THR A 30 3.36 -20.66 -25.71
C THR A 30 4.15 -21.48 -24.70
N SER A 31 3.76 -22.75 -24.55
CA SER A 31 4.29 -23.72 -23.59
C SER A 31 5.82 -23.72 -23.50
N ILE A 32 6.37 -23.34 -22.34
CA ILE A 32 7.77 -23.59 -21.99
C ILE A 32 7.77 -24.52 -20.79
N SER A 33 8.12 -25.78 -21.07
CA SER A 33 8.26 -26.87 -20.11
C SER A 33 9.48 -26.62 -19.21
N CYS A 34 9.29 -25.95 -18.07
CA CYS A 34 10.30 -25.88 -17.03
C CYS A 34 9.63 -26.01 -15.64
N PRO A 35 9.96 -27.04 -14.84
CA PRO A 35 9.28 -27.34 -13.57
C PRO A 35 9.48 -26.28 -12.47
N ILE A 36 10.37 -25.31 -12.67
CA ILE A 36 10.59 -24.17 -11.77
C ILE A 36 9.55 -23.05 -12.01
N ILE A 37 8.98 -22.96 -13.22
CA ILE A 37 7.98 -21.93 -13.57
C ILE A 37 6.58 -22.32 -13.11
N GLN A 38 6.34 -23.63 -12.90
CA GLN A 38 5.13 -24.12 -12.26
C GLN A 38 5.03 -23.66 -10.79
N LEU A 39 6.18 -23.35 -10.17
CA LEU A 39 6.25 -22.68 -8.87
C LEU A 39 6.03 -21.16 -8.96
N CYS A 40 6.35 -20.47 -10.06
CA CYS A 40 6.06 -19.03 -10.18
C CYS A 40 4.57 -18.73 -10.45
N ILE A 41 3.91 -19.58 -11.24
CA ILE A 41 2.45 -19.53 -11.43
C ILE A 41 1.74 -20.12 -10.20
N GLY A 42 2.37 -21.13 -9.59
CA GLY A 42 2.01 -21.65 -8.27
C GLY A 42 2.19 -20.64 -7.14
N LEU A 43 3.09 -19.66 -7.23
CA LEU A 43 3.28 -18.60 -6.22
C LEU A 43 2.20 -17.52 -6.35
N LEU A 44 1.68 -17.26 -7.56
CA LEU A 44 0.40 -16.54 -7.70
C LEU A 44 -0.75 -17.33 -7.05
N TYR A 45 -0.81 -18.65 -7.27
CA TYR A 45 -1.88 -19.53 -6.76
C TYR A 45 -1.78 -19.90 -5.27
N LEU A 46 -0.59 -19.92 -4.69
CA LEU A 46 -0.33 -20.27 -3.28
C LEU A 46 -0.24 -19.02 -2.40
N ALA A 47 0.13 -17.86 -2.97
CA ALA A 47 -0.05 -16.58 -2.28
C ALA A 47 -1.52 -16.18 -2.16
N ILE A 48 -2.36 -16.75 -3.04
CA ILE A 48 -3.82 -16.77 -2.95
C ILE A 48 -4.34 -17.76 -1.86
N CYS A 49 -3.51 -18.63 -1.30
CA CYS A 49 -4.01 -19.80 -0.56
C CYS A 49 -3.95 -19.72 0.98
N LEU A 50 -3.30 -18.74 1.61
CA LEU A 50 -3.30 -18.64 3.09
C LEU A 50 -3.25 -17.18 3.60
N ARG A 51 -4.40 -16.69 4.12
CA ARG A 51 -4.59 -15.47 4.95
C ARG A 51 -4.23 -14.12 4.30
N SER A 52 -5.25 -13.44 3.78
CA SER A 52 -5.60 -11.99 3.88
C SER A 52 -4.53 -10.89 4.03
N SER A 53 -3.24 -11.07 3.71
CA SER A 53 -2.21 -10.04 3.95
C SER A 53 -1.30 -9.67 2.78
N ILE A 54 -1.39 -10.32 1.61
CA ILE A 54 -0.38 -10.12 0.54
C ILE A 54 -0.96 -9.52 -0.74
N PHE A 55 -1.57 -8.33 -0.65
CA PHE A 55 -1.85 -7.53 -1.84
C PHE A 55 -1.74 -6.03 -1.58
N GLN A 56 -0.81 -5.61 -0.74
CA GLN A 56 -0.70 -4.19 -0.39
C GLN A 56 0.01 -3.33 -1.44
N ASP A 57 0.73 -3.86 -2.44
CA ASP A 57 1.46 -3.02 -3.41
C ASP A 57 1.56 -3.61 -4.82
N MET A 58 0.44 -3.64 -5.55
CA MET A 58 0.46 -3.87 -7.02
C MET A 58 0.17 -2.63 -7.86
N LEU A 59 -0.12 -1.48 -7.24
CA LEU A 59 -0.46 -0.26 -7.98
C LEU A 59 0.20 0.97 -7.35
N HIS A 60 1.53 1.03 -7.35
CA HIS A 60 2.22 2.32 -7.23
C HIS A 60 2.52 2.81 -8.65
N GLN A 61 1.66 3.65 -9.20
CA GLN A 61 2.04 4.53 -10.29
C GLN A 61 2.09 5.93 -9.66
N ARG A 62 3.22 6.63 -9.71
CA ARG A 62 3.26 8.09 -9.51
C ARG A 62 4.06 8.79 -10.61
N ARG A 63 3.73 10.08 -10.74
CA ARG A 63 4.09 11.10 -11.73
C ARG A 63 5.58 11.15 -12.07
N SER A 64 5.96 10.56 -13.18
CA SER A 64 6.54 11.29 -14.32
C SER A 64 6.64 10.33 -15.50
N MET A 65 6.56 10.86 -16.71
CA MET A 65 6.62 10.12 -17.98
C MET A 65 8.06 9.66 -18.27
N GLN A 66 8.72 8.99 -17.32
CA GLN A 66 10.00 8.30 -17.49
C GLN A 66 10.32 7.54 -16.18
N GLU A 67 10.55 6.23 -16.29
CA GLU A 67 11.48 5.42 -15.44
C GLU A 67 11.00 4.31 -14.47
N ASP A 68 9.73 4.18 -14.07
CA ASP A 68 9.35 3.11 -13.13
C ASP A 68 8.75 1.86 -13.80
N ASN A 69 9.60 1.06 -14.42
CA ASN A 69 9.24 -0.24 -15.01
C ASN A 69 9.54 -1.39 -14.05
N PHE A 70 9.18 -1.31 -12.77
CA PHE A 70 9.47 -2.38 -11.81
C PHE A 70 8.23 -2.92 -11.14
N LEU A 71 8.23 -4.23 -10.90
CA LEU A 71 7.29 -4.96 -10.04
C LEU A 71 8.11 -5.69 -8.99
N VAL A 72 7.82 -5.48 -7.71
CA VAL A 72 8.41 -6.23 -6.60
C VAL A 72 7.30 -6.99 -5.87
N ALA A 73 7.53 -8.28 -5.63
CA ALA A 73 6.59 -9.16 -4.96
C ALA A 73 7.29 -9.96 -3.86
N GLY A 74 6.65 -10.03 -2.70
CA GLY A 74 7.07 -10.84 -1.56
C GLY A 74 6.29 -12.15 -1.46
N GLY A 75 6.92 -13.18 -0.91
CA GLY A 75 6.33 -14.50 -0.66
C GLY A 75 6.09 -14.81 0.82
N PHE A 76 5.43 -15.95 1.06
CA PHE A 76 5.11 -16.46 2.40
C PHE A 76 6.30 -17.12 3.11
N GLN A 77 7.35 -17.48 2.38
CA GLN A 77 8.53 -18.15 2.95
C GLN A 77 9.76 -17.27 2.77
N GLY A 78 9.60 -15.94 2.85
CA GLY A 78 10.70 -14.98 2.74
C GLY A 78 11.20 -14.76 1.32
N GLU A 79 10.52 -15.28 0.29
CA GLU A 79 10.88 -14.95 -1.09
C GLU A 79 10.64 -13.48 -1.38
N LEU A 80 11.48 -12.95 -2.26
CA LEU A 80 11.33 -11.64 -2.83
C LEU A 80 11.77 -11.70 -4.29
N THR A 81 10.87 -11.29 -5.18
CA THR A 81 11.08 -11.27 -6.62
C THR A 81 10.91 -9.85 -7.15
N CYS A 82 11.85 -9.38 -7.96
CA CYS A 82 11.74 -8.15 -8.71
C CYS A 82 11.76 -8.44 -10.22
N LYS A 83 10.85 -7.81 -10.96
CA LYS A 83 10.76 -7.87 -12.41
C LYS A 83 10.78 -6.48 -12.99
N ARG A 84 11.60 -6.32 -14.03
CA ARG A 84 11.53 -5.16 -14.91
C ARG A 84 10.46 -5.39 -15.97
N LEU A 85 9.46 -4.53 -16.04
CA LEU A 85 8.32 -4.66 -16.95
C LEU A 85 8.71 -4.44 -18.41
N ASP A 86 9.80 -3.72 -18.66
CA ASP A 86 10.38 -3.48 -19.98
C ASP A 86 11.34 -4.59 -20.45
N LYS A 87 11.57 -5.62 -19.62
CA LYS A 87 12.48 -6.73 -19.92
C LYS A 87 11.77 -8.07 -19.78
N GLU A 88 12.20 -9.03 -20.60
CA GLU A 88 11.78 -10.42 -20.41
C GLU A 88 12.48 -11.05 -19.21
N GLY A 89 11.78 -11.99 -18.55
CA GLY A 89 12.29 -12.70 -17.39
C GLY A 89 12.16 -11.97 -16.06
N VAL A 90 12.77 -12.56 -15.03
CA VAL A 90 12.85 -12.02 -13.66
C VAL A 90 14.18 -11.28 -13.53
N SER A 91 14.15 -10.05 -13.00
CA SER A 91 15.37 -9.25 -12.81
C SER A 91 16.17 -9.74 -11.60
N PHE A 92 15.48 -10.09 -10.53
CA PHE A 92 16.08 -10.54 -9.29
C PHE A 92 15.11 -11.43 -8.51
N CYS A 93 15.64 -12.48 -7.88
CA CYS A 93 14.87 -13.31 -6.96
C CYS A 93 15.81 -13.77 -5.85
N THR A 94 15.37 -13.61 -4.61
CA THR A 94 16.11 -14.06 -3.43
C THR A 94 15.14 -14.54 -2.36
N ARG A 95 15.66 -15.27 -1.39
CA ARG A 95 14.98 -15.52 -0.12
C ARG A 95 15.67 -14.71 0.96
N THR A 96 14.94 -13.75 1.54
CA THR A 96 15.45 -12.74 2.48
C THR A 96 15.72 -13.32 3.88
N THR A 97 15.03 -14.42 4.21
CA THR A 97 15.13 -15.13 5.49
C THR A 97 14.66 -16.57 5.35
N TYR A 98 15.19 -17.44 6.21
CA TYR A 98 14.85 -18.88 6.26
C TYR A 98 14.11 -19.24 7.55
N ASP A 99 13.59 -18.24 8.27
CA ASP A 99 12.74 -18.45 9.43
C ASP A 99 11.47 -19.22 9.03
N ASP A 100 10.91 -19.99 9.96
CA ASP A 100 9.65 -20.71 9.76
C ASP A 100 8.49 -19.73 9.52
N ASN A 101 8.56 -18.52 10.08
CA ASN A 101 7.60 -17.43 9.85
C ASN A 101 8.23 -16.27 9.07
N ALA A 102 8.62 -16.53 7.83
CA ALA A 102 9.38 -15.62 6.98
C ALA A 102 8.54 -14.69 6.07
N ILE A 103 7.23 -14.59 6.28
CA ILE A 103 6.31 -13.87 5.39
C ILE A 103 6.83 -12.44 5.09
N THR A 104 6.83 -12.04 3.81
CA THR A 104 7.01 -10.64 3.42
C THR A 104 5.63 -9.97 3.39
N ASN A 105 5.37 -9.11 4.37
CA ASN A 105 4.03 -8.53 4.57
C ASN A 105 3.78 -7.29 3.73
N ALA A 106 4.80 -6.45 3.54
CA ALA A 106 4.69 -5.21 2.79
C ALA A 106 5.99 -4.90 2.05
N VAL A 107 5.87 -4.27 0.89
CA VAL A 107 7.00 -3.79 0.10
C VAL A 107 6.72 -2.37 -0.36
N GLU A 108 7.57 -1.43 0.02
CA GLU A 108 7.45 -0.04 -0.40
C GLU A 108 8.63 0.34 -1.29
N ILE A 109 8.35 0.86 -2.49
CA ILE A 109 9.34 1.35 -3.45
C ILE A 109 9.47 2.87 -3.30
N TYR A 110 10.69 3.40 -3.28
CA TYR A 110 10.93 4.83 -3.15
C TYR A 110 12.27 5.28 -3.74
N ASP A 111 12.34 6.54 -4.14
CA ASP A 111 13.60 7.19 -4.52
C ASP A 111 14.51 7.39 -3.32
N SER A 112 15.78 7.05 -3.49
CA SER A 112 16.83 7.34 -2.52
C SER A 112 17.22 8.82 -2.55
N LEU A 113 17.76 9.34 -1.43
CA LEU A 113 18.30 10.70 -1.36
C LEU A 113 19.54 10.90 -2.27
N GLY A 114 20.25 9.81 -2.59
CA GLY A 114 21.46 9.83 -3.41
C GLY A 114 21.20 9.68 -4.91
N GLY A 115 19.93 9.57 -5.32
CA GLY A 115 19.54 9.13 -6.65
C GLY A 115 19.43 7.60 -6.73
N GLY A 116 18.59 7.10 -7.63
CA GLY A 116 18.28 5.68 -7.75
C GLY A 116 17.08 5.23 -6.90
N MET A 117 16.60 4.03 -7.20
CA MET A 117 15.39 3.46 -6.62
C MET A 117 15.75 2.40 -5.59
N HIS A 118 15.14 2.49 -4.41
CA HIS A 118 15.23 1.49 -3.37
C HIS A 118 13.85 0.86 -3.15
N PHE A 119 13.82 -0.31 -2.53
CA PHE A 119 12.60 -0.77 -1.87
C PHE A 119 12.89 -1.30 -0.47
N MET A 120 11.87 -1.21 0.37
CA MET A 120 11.89 -1.68 1.75
C MET A 120 10.88 -2.81 1.90
N ALA A 121 11.35 -3.96 2.40
CA ALA A 121 10.53 -5.12 2.70
C ALA A 121 10.34 -5.26 4.21
N SER A 122 9.08 -5.37 4.63
CA SER A 122 8.68 -5.71 6.00
C SER A 122 8.43 -7.21 6.13
N ASN A 123 9.03 -7.85 7.13
CA ASN A 123 8.94 -9.29 7.30
C ASN A 123 8.45 -9.72 8.69
N ASN A 124 7.80 -10.88 8.73
CA ASN A 124 7.36 -11.53 9.97
C ASN A 124 8.52 -12.02 10.85
N ASP A 125 9.74 -12.12 10.31
CA ASP A 125 10.95 -12.51 11.05
C ASP A 125 11.53 -11.38 11.92
N CYS A 126 10.68 -10.38 12.22
CA CYS A 126 11.00 -9.17 12.96
C CYS A 126 12.02 -8.27 12.26
N GLY A 127 12.17 -8.40 10.94
CA GLY A 127 13.13 -7.67 10.13
C GLY A 127 12.50 -6.67 9.16
N ILE A 128 13.17 -5.54 8.97
CA ILE A 128 12.99 -4.65 7.82
C ILE A 128 14.27 -4.71 6.99
N ARG A 129 14.13 -4.85 5.68
CA ARG A 129 15.26 -4.92 4.75
C ARG A 129 15.11 -3.88 3.66
N GLU A 130 16.15 -3.10 3.44
CA GLU A 130 16.23 -2.14 2.34
C GLU A 130 17.16 -2.69 1.26
N TYR A 131 16.74 -2.58 0.01
CA TYR A 131 17.51 -3.02 -1.14
C TYR A 131 17.64 -1.90 -2.18
N ASP A 132 18.82 -1.83 -2.80
CA ASP A 132 19.04 -1.08 -4.03
C ASP A 132 18.40 -1.82 -5.22
N MET A 133 17.65 -1.11 -6.06
CA MET A 133 16.99 -1.70 -7.25
C MET A 133 17.87 -1.70 -8.50
N GLU A 134 18.99 -0.98 -8.51
CA GLU A 134 19.91 -1.01 -9.65
C GLU A 134 20.73 -2.31 -9.66
N ARG A 135 21.28 -2.68 -8.50
CA ARG A 135 22.18 -3.84 -8.30
C ARG A 135 21.52 -4.99 -7.56
N PHE A 136 20.30 -4.80 -7.04
CA PHE A 136 19.57 -5.78 -6.24
C PHE A 136 20.36 -6.28 -5.02
N GLN A 137 20.98 -5.34 -4.29
CA GLN A 137 21.79 -5.63 -3.11
C GLN A 137 21.09 -5.17 -1.85
N LEU A 138 21.19 -5.97 -0.79
CA LEU A 138 20.75 -5.59 0.55
C LEU A 138 21.64 -4.44 1.06
N LEU A 139 21.03 -3.31 1.35
CA LEU A 139 21.70 -2.13 1.90
C LEU A 139 21.64 -2.13 3.42
N ASN A 140 20.44 -2.28 3.97
CA ASN A 140 20.20 -2.20 5.41
C ASN A 140 19.31 -3.34 5.89
N HIS A 141 19.55 -3.79 7.12
CA HIS A 141 18.70 -4.75 7.81
C HIS A 141 18.52 -4.31 9.26
N PHE A 142 17.29 -3.90 9.60
CA PHE A 142 16.92 -3.44 10.92
C PHE A 142 16.03 -4.50 11.60
N ARG A 143 16.34 -4.83 12.85
CA ARG A 143 15.60 -5.85 13.63
C ARG A 143 14.79 -5.22 14.75
N PHE A 144 13.62 -5.79 14.97
CA PHE A 144 12.64 -5.39 15.97
C PHE A 144 12.37 -6.54 16.93
N PRO A 145 11.78 -6.28 18.12
CA PRO A 145 11.42 -7.33 19.06
C PRO A 145 10.12 -8.07 18.68
N TRP A 146 9.50 -7.73 17.54
CA TRP A 146 8.22 -8.27 17.09
C TRP A 146 8.13 -8.31 15.54
N PRO A 147 7.29 -9.19 14.97
CA PRO A 147 6.99 -9.26 13.54
C PRO A 147 6.55 -7.92 12.94
N VAL A 148 7.19 -7.49 11.85
CA VAL A 148 6.87 -6.22 11.20
C VAL A 148 5.85 -6.45 10.09
N ASN A 149 4.66 -5.87 10.25
CA ASN A 149 3.56 -6.04 9.31
C ASN A 149 3.59 -5.01 8.18
N HIS A 150 3.99 -3.77 8.46
CA HIS A 150 4.04 -2.73 7.44
C HIS A 150 5.03 -1.62 7.80
N THR A 151 5.62 -1.04 6.75
CA THR A 151 6.49 0.14 6.83
C THR A 151 6.00 1.18 5.84
N SER A 152 6.07 2.45 6.21
CA SER A 152 5.95 3.55 5.26
C SER A 152 7.03 4.59 5.47
N ILE A 153 7.64 5.06 4.39
CA ILE A 153 8.71 6.07 4.43
C ILE A 153 8.14 7.47 4.20
N SER A 154 8.63 8.42 4.99
CA SER A 154 8.30 9.83 4.84
C SER A 154 8.74 10.38 3.48
N PRO A 155 8.06 11.42 2.94
CA PRO A 155 8.40 12.02 1.65
C PRO A 155 9.83 12.58 1.58
N ASP A 156 10.38 13.05 2.71
CA ASP A 156 11.77 13.52 2.81
C ASP A 156 12.80 12.40 3.00
N ARG A 157 12.34 11.15 3.05
CA ARG A 157 13.12 9.92 3.19
C ARG A 157 13.91 9.81 4.50
N ARG A 158 13.57 10.58 5.54
CA ARG A 158 14.32 10.60 6.82
C ARG A 158 13.69 9.71 7.89
N LEU A 159 12.38 9.59 7.87
CA LEU A 159 11.60 8.85 8.85
C LEU A 159 10.91 7.65 8.20
N VAL A 160 10.87 6.54 8.92
CA VAL A 160 10.07 5.36 8.60
C VAL A 160 9.08 5.12 9.73
N ALA A 161 7.80 4.99 9.38
CA ALA A 161 6.77 4.53 10.31
C ALA A 161 6.71 3.00 10.25
N VAL A 162 7.06 2.36 11.36
CA VAL A 162 7.14 0.90 11.50
C VAL A 162 5.98 0.42 12.36
N VAL A 163 5.22 -0.53 11.84
CA VAL A 163 4.07 -1.12 12.53
C VAL A 163 4.06 -2.65 12.40
N GLY A 164 3.54 -3.34 13.42
CA GLY A 164 3.61 -4.80 13.48
C GLY A 164 2.80 -5.40 14.62
N ASP A 165 3.25 -6.57 15.08
CA ASP A 165 2.63 -7.36 16.16
C ASP A 165 2.95 -6.77 17.54
N HIS A 166 2.67 -5.49 17.70
CA HIS A 166 2.83 -4.73 18.94
C HIS A 166 1.83 -3.56 18.95
N VAL A 167 1.39 -3.18 20.16
CA VAL A 167 0.39 -2.12 20.36
C VAL A 167 0.92 -0.74 19.99
N ASP A 168 2.21 -0.49 20.25
CA ASP A 168 2.90 0.74 19.85
C ASP A 168 3.46 0.60 18.44
N GLY A 169 3.26 1.62 17.60
CA GLY A 169 4.07 1.84 16.40
C GLY A 169 5.38 2.56 16.74
N LEU A 170 6.32 2.57 15.80
CA LEU A 170 7.60 3.27 15.95
C LEU A 170 7.82 4.25 14.80
N LEU A 171 8.44 5.39 15.12
CA LEU A 171 9.12 6.22 14.12
C LEU A 171 10.62 5.95 14.23
N MET A 172 11.21 5.59 13.10
CA MET A 172 12.61 5.20 12.98
C MET A 172 13.34 6.17 12.04
N ASP A 173 14.59 6.48 12.36
CA ASP A 173 15.52 7.13 11.43
C ASP A 173 15.88 6.16 10.29
N SER A 174 15.66 6.56 9.03
CA SER A 174 15.89 5.70 7.87
C SER A 174 17.36 5.34 7.66
N GLN A 175 18.30 6.20 8.07
CA GLN A 175 19.73 6.01 7.78
C GLN A 175 20.41 5.07 8.77
N ASN A 176 20.04 5.17 10.05
CA ASN A 176 20.73 4.44 11.12
C ASN A 176 19.83 3.45 11.87
N GLY A 177 18.54 3.38 11.54
CA GLY A 177 17.60 2.43 12.15
C GLY A 177 17.23 2.73 13.60
N LYS A 178 17.65 3.87 14.17
CA LYS A 178 17.33 4.22 15.55
C LYS A 178 15.87 4.63 15.67
N THR A 179 15.20 4.13 16.70
CA THR A 179 13.88 4.61 17.09
C THR A 179 13.98 6.06 17.58
N ILE A 180 13.30 6.96 16.90
CA ILE A 180 13.19 8.38 17.26
C ILE A 180 12.04 8.59 18.24
N ALA A 181 10.91 7.93 18.00
CA ALA A 181 9.73 8.05 18.85
C ALA A 181 8.87 6.78 18.81
N LYS A 182 8.03 6.63 19.84
CA LYS A 182 6.95 5.65 19.87
C LYS A 182 5.63 6.33 19.55
N VAL A 183 4.76 5.60 18.89
CA VAL A 183 3.41 6.01 18.50
C VAL A 183 2.43 5.20 19.33
N VAL A 184 2.02 5.78 20.46
CA VAL A 184 1.31 5.06 21.53
C VAL A 184 -0.18 5.35 21.48
N GLY A 185 -0.99 4.31 21.63
CA GLY A 185 -2.40 4.44 21.98
C GLY A 185 -3.30 3.41 21.32
N HIS A 186 -2.88 2.77 20.23
CA HIS A 186 -3.56 1.61 19.68
C HIS A 186 -3.62 0.48 20.71
N LEU A 187 -4.61 -0.40 20.58
CA LEU A 187 -4.89 -1.43 21.58
C LEU A 187 -4.57 -2.86 21.11
N ASP A 188 -4.09 -3.01 19.88
CA ASP A 188 -3.81 -4.31 19.26
C ASP A 188 -2.78 -4.13 18.12
N TYR A 189 -2.59 -5.13 17.26
CA TYR A 189 -1.60 -5.13 16.18
C TYR A 189 -1.96 -4.20 15.02
N SER A 190 -0.93 -3.57 14.46
CA SER A 190 -1.06 -2.64 13.35
C SER A 190 -0.64 -3.31 12.04
N PHE A 191 -1.37 -3.03 10.96
CA PHE A 191 -1.21 -3.72 9.66
C PHE A 191 -1.00 -2.79 8.46
N ALA A 192 -1.15 -1.49 8.65
CA ALA A 192 -0.98 -0.51 7.60
C ALA A 192 -0.43 0.80 8.17
N SER A 193 0.40 1.47 7.40
CA SER A 193 0.83 2.85 7.67
C SER A 193 0.96 3.61 6.35
N ALA A 194 0.77 4.93 6.38
CA ALA A 194 0.99 5.77 5.21
C ALA A 194 1.33 7.19 5.61
N TRP A 195 2.26 7.82 4.89
CA TRP A 195 2.57 9.22 5.05
C TRP A 195 1.70 10.09 4.16
N HIS A 196 1.27 11.23 4.69
CA HIS A 196 0.72 12.29 3.88
C HIS A 196 1.85 12.94 3.06
N PRO A 197 1.60 13.38 1.80
CA PRO A 197 2.64 13.90 0.92
C PRO A 197 3.34 15.18 1.41
N ASP A 198 2.78 15.90 2.40
CA ASP A 198 3.45 17.05 3.03
C ASP A 198 4.52 16.66 4.07
N GLY A 199 4.60 15.37 4.43
CA GLY A 199 5.56 14.82 5.40
C GLY A 199 5.33 15.20 6.86
N ARG A 200 4.22 15.88 7.20
CA ARG A 200 3.95 16.34 8.58
C ARG A 200 3.09 15.38 9.36
N ILE A 201 2.29 14.59 8.66
CA ILE A 201 1.37 13.64 9.26
C ILE A 201 1.52 12.28 8.62
N PHE A 202 1.18 11.25 9.38
CA PHE A 202 1.06 9.88 8.90
C PHE A 202 -0.12 9.21 9.59
N ALA A 203 -0.60 8.14 8.99
CA ALA A 203 -1.70 7.34 9.52
C ALA A 203 -1.24 5.92 9.82
N THR A 204 -1.89 5.29 10.80
CA THR A 204 -1.70 3.89 11.18
C THR A 204 -3.04 3.19 11.24
N GLY A 205 -3.09 1.96 10.74
CA GLY A 205 -4.27 1.11 10.69
C GLY A 205 -4.13 -0.11 11.58
N ASN A 206 -5.13 -0.39 12.41
CA ASN A 206 -4.99 -1.33 13.52
C ASN A 206 -6.16 -2.31 13.66
N GLN A 207 -5.87 -3.45 14.29
CA GLN A 207 -6.81 -4.50 14.64
C GLN A 207 -7.87 -4.05 15.67
N ASP A 208 -7.61 -3.00 16.44
CA ASP A 208 -8.55 -2.34 17.35
C ASP A 208 -9.72 -1.62 16.64
N LYS A 209 -9.86 -1.84 15.33
CA LYS A 209 -10.86 -1.26 14.43
C LYS A 209 -10.76 0.26 14.33
N THR A 210 -9.58 0.81 14.59
CA THR A 210 -9.31 2.22 14.38
C THR A 210 -8.16 2.44 13.39
N SER A 211 -8.32 3.46 12.56
CA SER A 211 -7.21 4.17 11.95
C SER A 211 -6.91 5.41 12.77
N ARG A 212 -5.63 5.70 13.02
CA ARG A 212 -5.22 6.90 13.75
C ARG A 212 -4.32 7.75 12.88
N VAL A 213 -4.54 9.06 12.95
CA VAL A 213 -3.72 10.06 12.26
C VAL A 213 -2.86 10.78 13.27
N TRP A 214 -1.58 10.94 12.97
CA TRP A 214 -0.56 11.46 13.86
C TRP A 214 0.12 12.66 13.24
N ASP A 215 0.42 13.67 14.06
CA ASP A 215 1.27 14.79 13.67
C ASP A 215 2.64 14.61 14.29
N ILE A 216 3.70 14.59 13.48
CA ILE A 216 5.07 14.35 13.96
C ILE A 216 5.54 15.44 14.93
N ARG A 217 4.92 16.62 14.90
CA ARG A 217 5.21 17.74 15.81
C ARG A 217 4.57 17.54 17.19
N LYS A 218 3.58 16.63 17.30
CA LYS A 218 2.85 16.32 18.53
C LYS A 218 2.40 14.85 18.55
N LEU A 219 3.31 13.96 18.90
CA LEU A 219 3.06 12.51 18.96
C LEU A 219 2.40 12.02 20.25
N SER A 220 2.16 12.90 21.23
CA SER A 220 1.56 12.51 22.52
C SER A 220 0.10 12.05 22.40
N SER A 221 -0.58 12.39 21.31
CA SER A 221 -1.94 11.97 21.02
C SER A 221 -2.21 12.04 19.51
N PRO A 222 -3.02 11.14 18.94
CA PRO A 222 -3.44 11.24 17.55
C PRO A 222 -4.31 12.50 17.34
N ILE A 223 -4.23 13.11 16.16
CA ILE A 223 -5.07 14.24 15.77
C ILE A 223 -6.48 13.79 15.33
N ALA A 224 -6.61 12.53 14.89
CA ALA A 224 -7.89 11.91 14.58
C ALA A 224 -7.86 10.42 14.92
N VAL A 225 -8.99 9.90 15.41
CA VAL A 225 -9.24 8.47 15.63
C VAL A 225 -10.48 8.10 14.81
N LEU A 226 -10.27 7.32 13.77
CA LEU A 226 -11.26 7.00 12.75
C LEU A 226 -11.73 5.56 12.96
N LYS A 227 -13.03 5.38 13.18
CA LYS A 227 -13.61 4.05 13.41
C LYS A 227 -13.93 3.37 12.10
N ASN A 228 -13.54 2.11 12.01
CA ASN A 228 -13.93 1.17 10.98
C ASN A 228 -15.25 0.49 11.35
N ASN A 229 -15.89 -0.13 10.35
CA ASN A 229 -17.18 -0.79 10.50
C ASN A 229 -17.02 -2.26 10.88
N LEU A 230 -16.20 -3.01 10.14
CA LEU A 230 -16.08 -4.46 10.24
C LEU A 230 -14.87 -4.88 11.08
N GLY A 231 -13.67 -4.41 10.73
CA GLY A 231 -12.42 -4.96 11.23
C GLY A 231 -11.22 -4.02 11.13
N ALA A 232 -10.05 -4.65 11.01
CA ALA A 232 -8.77 -3.95 10.99
C ALA A 232 -8.60 -3.10 9.74
N SER A 233 -7.92 -1.96 9.85
CA SER A 233 -7.46 -1.25 8.65
C SER A 233 -6.29 -1.99 8.04
N ARG A 234 -6.52 -2.62 6.89
CA ARG A 234 -5.54 -3.46 6.17
C ARG A 234 -4.77 -2.70 5.11
N SER A 235 -5.26 -1.58 4.60
CA SER A 235 -4.51 -0.74 3.68
C SER A 235 -4.86 0.72 3.91
N ILE A 236 -3.85 1.59 3.91
CA ILE A 236 -4.02 3.04 4.01
C ILE A 236 -3.19 3.68 2.91
N ARG A 237 -3.78 4.64 2.20
CA ARG A 237 -3.09 5.47 1.21
C ARG A 237 -3.57 6.91 1.29
N PHE A 238 -2.66 7.85 1.11
CA PHE A 238 -3.03 9.25 0.85
C PHE A 238 -3.10 9.48 -0.66
N SER A 239 -4.03 10.33 -1.09
CA SER A 239 -3.98 10.85 -2.44
C SER A 239 -2.69 11.65 -2.63
N SER A 240 -2.20 11.69 -3.86
CA SER A 240 -0.95 12.34 -4.22
C SER A 240 -1.01 13.86 -3.96
N ASP A 241 -2.19 14.47 -4.10
CA ASP A 241 -2.52 15.86 -3.75
C ASP A 241 -2.73 16.09 -2.24
N GLY A 242 -2.70 15.03 -1.43
CA GLY A 242 -2.88 15.06 0.03
C GLY A 242 -4.29 15.41 0.49
N GLN A 243 -5.26 15.55 -0.41
CA GLN A 243 -6.61 16.01 -0.07
C GLN A 243 -7.47 14.91 0.57
N PHE A 244 -7.11 13.65 0.34
CA PHE A 244 -7.89 12.50 0.78
C PHE A 244 -7.00 11.41 1.36
N MET A 245 -7.59 10.65 2.27
CA MET A 245 -7.01 9.44 2.84
C MET A 245 -7.98 8.28 2.62
N MET A 246 -7.50 7.24 1.97
CA MET A 246 -8.23 5.99 1.74
C MET A 246 -7.83 4.98 2.80
N VAL A 247 -8.82 4.31 3.38
CA VAL A 247 -8.65 3.24 4.36
C VAL A 247 -9.48 2.05 3.90
N ALA A 248 -8.83 0.92 3.63
CA ALA A 248 -9.50 -0.34 3.33
C ALA A 248 -9.53 -1.25 4.55
N GLU A 249 -10.71 -1.80 4.80
CA GLU A 249 -10.93 -2.89 5.74
C GLU A 249 -10.56 -4.24 5.12
N PRO A 250 -10.60 -5.38 5.85
CA PRO A 250 -10.25 -6.67 5.28
C PRO A 250 -11.26 -7.16 4.23
N ALA A 251 -12.48 -6.65 4.32
CA ALA A 251 -13.57 -6.94 3.41
C ALA A 251 -14.56 -5.79 3.41
N ASP A 252 -15.33 -5.72 2.33
CA ASP A 252 -16.55 -4.97 2.11
C ASP A 252 -16.47 -3.43 2.11
N PHE A 253 -15.62 -2.85 2.97
CA PHE A 253 -15.60 -1.40 3.20
C PHE A 253 -14.28 -0.75 2.79
N VAL A 254 -14.40 0.29 1.96
CA VAL A 254 -13.35 1.30 1.74
C VAL A 254 -13.86 2.68 2.15
N HIS A 255 -13.11 3.33 3.02
CA HIS A 255 -13.42 4.66 3.54
C HIS A 255 -12.51 5.70 2.90
N ILE A 256 -13.10 6.80 2.42
CA ILE A 256 -12.37 7.95 1.89
C ILE A 256 -12.63 9.14 2.80
N TYR A 257 -11.60 9.62 3.48
CA TYR A 257 -11.67 10.76 4.40
C TYR A 257 -11.10 12.02 3.74
N SER A 258 -11.74 13.16 3.98
CA SER A 258 -11.18 14.46 3.62
C SER A 258 -10.15 14.93 4.65
N THR A 259 -8.92 15.19 4.21
CA THR A 259 -7.88 15.75 5.10
C THR A 259 -8.18 17.19 5.47
N LYS A 260 -8.70 17.99 4.51
CA LYS A 260 -9.13 19.38 4.73
C LYS A 260 -10.26 19.55 5.73
N ALA A 261 -11.11 18.54 5.88
CA ALA A 261 -12.22 18.56 6.84
C ALA A 261 -11.84 17.91 8.19
N ASP A 262 -10.56 17.92 8.56
CA ASP A 262 -10.02 17.24 9.74
C ASP A 262 -10.46 15.78 9.86
N TYR A 263 -10.59 15.07 8.73
CA TYR A 263 -11.09 13.68 8.66
C TYR A 263 -12.54 13.50 9.16
N LYS A 264 -13.32 14.59 9.31
CA LYS A 264 -14.73 14.52 9.76
C LYS A 264 -15.71 14.24 8.62
N LYS A 265 -15.33 14.50 7.37
CA LYS A 265 -16.14 14.15 6.18
C LYS A 265 -15.58 12.86 5.57
N ARG A 266 -16.45 11.86 5.39
CA ARG A 266 -16.13 10.52 4.87
C ARG A 266 -17.11 10.11 3.77
N GLN A 267 -16.61 9.51 2.70
CA GLN A 267 -17.40 8.64 1.82
C GLN A 267 -17.06 7.20 2.18
N GLU A 268 -18.09 6.36 2.21
CA GLU A 268 -17.95 4.91 2.34
C GLU A 268 -18.31 4.27 1.01
N ILE A 269 -17.46 3.35 0.58
CA ILE A 269 -17.71 2.45 -0.54
C ILE A 269 -17.96 1.08 0.09
N ASP A 270 -19.16 0.55 -0.12
CA ASP A 270 -19.64 -0.71 0.41
C ASP A 270 -19.93 -1.67 -0.77
N PHE A 271 -19.32 -2.84 -0.72
CA PHE A 271 -19.51 -3.95 -1.66
C PHE A 271 -19.28 -5.27 -0.94
N PHE A 272 -19.50 -6.41 -1.60
CA PHE A 272 -19.15 -7.72 -1.03
C PHE A 272 -17.82 -8.22 -1.58
N GLY A 273 -16.88 -8.54 -0.71
CA GLY A 273 -15.63 -9.20 -1.10
C GLY A 273 -14.45 -8.88 -0.20
N GLU A 274 -13.48 -9.78 -0.14
CA GLU A 274 -12.23 -9.52 0.56
C GLU A 274 -11.40 -8.50 -0.21
N ILE A 275 -10.82 -7.55 0.52
CA ILE A 275 -10.08 -6.44 -0.06
C ILE A 275 -8.61 -6.76 0.04
N SER A 276 -7.97 -6.78 -1.12
CA SER A 276 -6.56 -7.10 -1.25
C SER A 276 -5.70 -5.85 -1.01
N GLY A 277 -6.18 -4.69 -1.46
CA GLY A 277 -5.54 -3.39 -1.25
C GLY A 277 -6.25 -2.27 -2.02
N VAL A 278 -5.85 -1.02 -1.75
CA VAL A 278 -6.36 0.17 -2.45
C VAL A 278 -5.22 1.01 -2.97
N SER A 279 -5.41 1.66 -4.12
CA SER A 279 -4.46 2.66 -4.61
C SER A 279 -5.11 3.69 -5.50
N ALA A 280 -4.68 4.95 -5.36
CA ALA A 280 -5.01 6.00 -6.31
C ALA A 280 -4.00 6.01 -7.46
N SER A 281 -4.46 6.41 -8.64
CA SER A 281 -3.60 6.71 -9.77
C SER A 281 -2.69 7.93 -9.47
N PRO A 282 -1.54 8.06 -10.16
CA PRO A 282 -0.59 9.18 -10.00
C PRO A 282 -1.20 10.57 -10.01
N ASP A 283 -2.22 10.72 -10.84
CA ASP A 283 -2.92 11.94 -11.17
C ASP A 283 -4.10 12.18 -10.23
N ASP A 284 -4.39 11.25 -9.31
CA ASP A 284 -5.54 11.25 -8.42
C ASP A 284 -6.89 11.31 -9.16
N GLU A 285 -6.98 10.70 -10.34
CA GLU A 285 -8.20 10.63 -11.15
C GLU A 285 -8.93 9.28 -11.06
N SER A 286 -8.23 8.22 -10.68
CA SER A 286 -8.76 6.87 -10.52
C SER A 286 -8.37 6.26 -9.18
N LEU A 287 -9.30 5.52 -8.58
CA LEU A 287 -9.09 4.71 -7.39
C LEU A 287 -9.30 3.26 -7.78
N TYR A 288 -8.29 2.45 -7.52
CA TYR A 288 -8.32 1.02 -7.74
C TYR A 288 -8.49 0.29 -6.42
N ILE A 289 -9.41 -0.67 -6.40
CA ILE A 289 -9.64 -1.56 -5.27
C ILE A 289 -9.50 -2.99 -5.77
N GLY A 290 -8.50 -3.70 -5.25
CA GLY A 290 -8.31 -5.10 -5.53
C GLY A 290 -9.26 -5.93 -4.67
N ILE A 291 -10.06 -6.77 -5.32
CA ILE A 291 -10.94 -7.72 -4.66
C ILE A 291 -10.37 -9.11 -4.86
N TRP A 292 -10.16 -9.79 -3.75
CA TRP A 292 -9.80 -11.19 -3.75
C TRP A 292 -11.04 -12.04 -3.45
N ASP A 293 -11.27 -13.01 -4.30
CA ASP A 293 -12.15 -14.14 -4.05
C ASP A 293 -11.53 -15.37 -4.72
N ARG A 294 -11.75 -16.54 -4.13
CA ARG A 294 -11.20 -17.80 -4.66
C ARG A 294 -11.69 -18.10 -6.08
N THR A 295 -12.85 -17.58 -6.44
CA THR A 295 -13.55 -17.85 -7.70
C THR A 295 -13.48 -16.64 -8.64
N TYR A 296 -13.63 -15.42 -8.11
CA TYR A 296 -13.77 -14.19 -8.91
C TYR A 296 -12.91 -13.02 -8.40
N ALA A 297 -11.59 -13.21 -8.34
CA ALA A 297 -10.67 -12.09 -8.10
C ALA A 297 -10.85 -11.01 -9.18
N SER A 298 -10.97 -9.75 -8.76
CA SER A 298 -11.28 -8.62 -9.65
C SER A 298 -10.59 -7.33 -9.23
N LEU A 299 -10.56 -6.36 -10.14
CA LEU A 299 -10.09 -5.01 -9.89
C LEU A 299 -11.24 -4.04 -10.17
N LEU A 300 -11.67 -3.31 -9.15
CA LEU A 300 -12.63 -2.22 -9.32
C LEU A 300 -11.86 -0.92 -9.58
N GLN A 301 -12.26 -0.19 -10.60
CA GLN A 301 -11.77 1.17 -10.87
C GLN A 301 -12.91 2.16 -10.66
N TYR A 302 -12.71 3.13 -9.76
CA TYR A 302 -13.59 4.27 -9.55
C TYR A 302 -12.95 5.53 -10.13
N ASN A 303 -13.70 6.28 -10.93
CA ASN A 303 -13.22 7.55 -11.47
C ASN A 303 -13.66 8.70 -10.57
N ARG A 304 -12.74 9.63 -10.31
CA ARG A 304 -13.02 10.87 -9.59
C ARG A 304 -14.05 11.68 -10.37
N ARG A 305 -15.09 12.17 -9.69
CA ARG A 305 -16.07 13.06 -10.32
C ARG A 305 -15.58 14.50 -10.29
N HIS A 306 -15.72 15.13 -11.44
CA HIS A 306 -15.54 16.57 -11.62
C HIS A 306 -16.92 17.22 -11.65
N THR A 307 -17.13 18.20 -10.76
CA THR A 307 -18.34 19.04 -10.81
C THR A 307 -17.94 20.34 -11.49
N TYR A 308 -18.47 20.59 -12.68
CA TYR A 308 -18.20 21.79 -13.45
C TYR A 308 -19.35 22.75 -13.21
N GLY A 309 -19.24 23.63 -12.20
CA GLY A 309 -20.33 24.50 -11.78
C GLY A 309 -20.98 25.36 -12.88
N TYR A 310 -20.30 25.61 -14.01
CA TYR A 310 -20.87 26.28 -15.17
C TYR A 310 -21.59 25.35 -16.16
N LEU A 311 -21.16 24.10 -16.31
CA LEU A 311 -21.76 23.13 -17.23
C LEU A 311 -22.92 22.36 -16.58
N ASP A 312 -22.80 22.08 -15.28
CA ASP A 312 -23.81 21.33 -14.51
C ASP A 312 -25.00 22.21 -14.06
N SER A 313 -24.96 23.53 -14.31
CA SER A 313 -26.05 24.46 -13.99
C SER A 313 -27.08 24.64 -15.12
N TYR A 314 -26.90 23.95 -16.26
CA TYR A 314 -27.84 23.98 -17.38
C TYR A 314 -28.86 22.83 -17.39
N PHE A 315 -28.90 22.00 -16.35
CA PHE A 315 -29.88 20.92 -16.19
C PHE A 315 -30.46 20.90 -14.78
#